data_AF-A0A9X1L4D1-F1
#
_entry.id   AF-A0A9X1L4D1-F1
#
_cell.length_a   1.000
_cell.length_b   1.000
_cell.length_c   1.000
_cell.angle_alpha   90.00
_cell.angle_beta   90.00
_cell.angle_gamma   90.00
#
_symmetry.space_group_name_H-M   'P 1'
#
loop_
_entity.id
_entity.type
_entity.pdbx_description
1 polymer ?
#
loop_
_entity_poly.entity_id
_entity_poly.type
_entity_poly.pdbx_seq_one_letter_code
_entity_poly.pdbx_strand_id
1 'polypeptide(L)'
;MGWTATFQIPLLLSLSFHAGILLLNSFTQNKNYVSNTIIALVLVLFCLCIYQPAATAFLIPITIFTISKKKLLVKHCFYLVAFLFTSLIVYYIIFQLSLKWYNVMPADRTALSLFKIPYKLILFYLRELRMLMYGSGILVLKKLTLIIGIISFLGFFYLLIVKKQHRYKNLKFFLFFSLVLAFSYTPNILSSSYYVCSRVIAPAAIIVLFYQFYFFRHLILKKKLNKKIGVFIALLFIILSSINQNIFISKIQQTEFLAIKESVNQISLENKKDIVIIKPKDSFLIKNKFYKNNYADEFGQVSSSRIWVAKPMFQQLLAERKNETPLKLNYKISTINEEINKPVKDSIIIDLRYVLKNAFK
;
A
#
# COMPACT_ATOMS: atom_id res chain seq x y z
N MET A 1 3.19 -1.93 -11.76
CA MET A 1 2.88 -1.80 -10.30
C MET A 1 4.06 -2.15 -9.38
N GLY A 2 5.26 -2.46 -9.90
CA GLY A 2 6.48 -2.63 -9.09
C GLY A 2 7.03 -1.35 -8.48
N TRP A 3 6.35 -0.20 -8.63
CA TRP A 3 6.80 1.06 -7.99
C TRP A 3 6.75 0.96 -6.46
N THR A 4 5.91 0.08 -5.91
CA THR A 4 5.91 -0.24 -4.48
C THR A 4 7.10 -1.08 -4.02
N ALA A 5 7.84 -1.67 -4.96
CA ALA A 5 9.10 -2.37 -4.72
C ALA A 5 10.33 -1.47 -4.99
N THR A 6 10.13 -0.17 -5.24
CA THR A 6 11.25 0.77 -5.35
C THR A 6 11.89 0.99 -3.98
N PHE A 7 13.19 1.24 -3.97
CA PHE A 7 13.98 1.54 -2.76
C PHE A 7 13.40 2.68 -1.90
N GLN A 8 12.56 3.54 -2.49
CA GLN A 8 11.91 4.65 -1.83
C GLN A 8 10.97 4.19 -0.72
N ILE A 9 10.17 3.14 -0.92
CA ILE A 9 9.19 2.73 0.12
C ILE A 9 9.87 2.21 1.39
N PRO A 10 10.84 1.26 1.32
CA PRO A 10 11.57 0.84 2.51
C PRO A 10 12.23 2.01 3.26
N LEU A 11 12.85 2.95 2.53
CA LEU A 11 13.46 4.14 3.12
C LEU A 11 12.43 4.98 3.87
N LEU A 12 11.27 5.27 3.27
CA LEU A 12 10.21 6.06 3.91
C LEU A 12 9.61 5.36 5.13
N LEU A 13 9.44 4.03 5.07
CA LEU A 13 9.01 3.24 6.22
C LEU A 13 10.01 3.34 7.38
N SER A 14 11.32 3.27 7.09
CA SER A 14 12.38 3.44 8.08
C SER A 14 12.42 4.85 8.68
N LEU A 15 12.30 5.90 7.86
CA LEU A 15 12.27 7.29 8.34
C LEU A 15 11.07 7.55 9.25
N SER A 16 9.89 7.09 8.84
CA SER A 16 8.66 7.20 9.62
C SER A 16 8.73 6.36 10.92
N PHE A 17 9.29 5.15 10.86
CA PHE A 17 9.57 4.36 12.06
C PHE A 17 10.53 5.09 13.01
N HIS A 18 11.58 5.73 12.50
CA HIS A 18 12.51 6.53 13.31
C HIS A 18 11.82 7.74 13.96
N ALA A 19 10.93 8.43 13.23
CA ALA A 19 10.10 9.49 13.79
C ALA A 19 9.29 8.99 15.00
N GLY A 20 8.76 7.77 14.94
CA GLY A 20 8.06 7.15 16.06
C GLY A 20 8.95 6.88 17.28
N ILE A 21 10.23 6.54 17.09
CA ILE A 21 11.21 6.42 18.19
C ILE A 21 11.47 7.79 18.83
N LEU A 22 11.64 8.84 18.02
CA LEU A 22 11.85 10.20 18.52
C LEU A 22 10.66 10.70 19.35
N LEU A 23 9.42 10.40 18.92
CA LEU A 23 8.21 10.70 19.70
C LEU A 23 8.19 9.94 21.03
N LEU A 24 8.57 8.66 21.02
CA LEU A 24 8.69 7.88 22.26
C LEU A 24 9.73 8.45 23.22
N ASN A 25 10.90 8.86 22.72
CA ASN A 25 11.93 9.50 23.53
C ASN A 25 11.42 10.80 24.13
N SER A 26 10.64 11.57 23.37
CA SER A 26 9.96 12.78 23.84
C SER A 26 9.03 12.48 25.02
N PHE A 27 8.27 11.38 24.99
CA PHE A 27 7.38 11.00 26.11
C PHE A 27 8.10 10.51 27.35
N THR A 28 9.29 9.93 27.19
CA THR A 28 9.94 9.14 28.24
C THR A 28 11.12 9.85 28.90
N GLN A 29 11.83 10.73 28.18
CA GLN A 29 13.12 11.25 28.65
C GLN A 29 13.12 12.75 29.00
N ASN A 30 12.02 13.50 28.76
CA ASN A 30 11.82 14.95 29.02
C ASN A 30 12.86 15.92 28.41
N LYS A 31 14.16 15.59 28.43
CA LYS A 31 15.22 16.33 27.75
C LYS A 31 15.00 16.26 26.24
N ASN A 32 15.10 17.40 25.57
CA ASN A 32 14.98 17.57 24.12
C ASN A 32 13.61 17.23 23.50
N TYR A 33 12.52 17.29 24.28
CA TYR A 33 11.15 17.04 23.81
C TYR A 33 10.79 17.82 22.54
N VAL A 34 11.10 19.13 22.51
CA VAL A 34 10.77 20.02 21.38
C VAL A 34 11.54 19.61 20.13
N SER A 35 12.87 19.45 20.24
CA SER A 35 13.72 19.07 19.11
C SER A 35 13.31 17.72 18.50
N ASN A 36 13.14 16.70 19.32
CA ASN A 36 12.72 15.37 18.86
C ASN A 36 11.34 15.41 18.16
N THR A 37 10.41 16.21 18.67
CA THR A 37 9.09 16.39 18.07
C THR A 37 9.17 17.08 16.71
N ILE A 38 9.97 18.15 16.60
CA ILE A 38 10.16 18.87 15.34
C ILE A 38 10.81 17.96 14.30
N ILE A 39 11.87 17.23 14.65
CA ILE A 39 12.52 16.28 13.75
C ILE A 39 11.53 15.19 13.31
N ALA A 40 10.75 14.63 14.24
CA ALA A 40 9.72 13.65 13.91
C ALA A 40 8.67 14.21 12.94
N LEU A 41 8.23 15.47 13.14
CA LEU A 41 7.28 16.14 12.25
C LEU A 41 7.85 16.29 10.84
N VAL A 42 9.10 16.74 10.71
CA VAL A 42 9.78 16.90 9.41
C VAL A 42 9.87 15.55 8.68
N LEU A 43 10.26 14.48 9.37
CA LEU A 43 10.36 13.14 8.79
C LEU A 43 8.99 12.61 8.31
N VAL A 44 7.94 12.82 9.10
CA VAL A 44 6.58 12.41 8.74
C VAL A 44 6.05 13.23 7.58
N LEU A 45 6.28 14.55 7.55
CA LEU A 45 5.91 15.41 6.42
C LEU A 45 6.64 15.02 5.14
N PHE A 46 7.94 14.72 5.22
CA PHE A 46 8.70 14.20 4.08
C PHE A 46 8.09 12.90 3.54
N CYS A 47 7.71 11.99 4.43
CA CYS A 47 7.00 10.77 4.04
C CYS A 47 5.63 11.06 3.41
N LEU A 48 4.86 12.00 3.95
CA LEU A 48 3.56 12.39 3.40
C LEU A 48 3.68 12.95 1.98
N CYS A 49 4.72 13.74 1.71
CA CYS A 49 4.96 14.33 0.39
C CYS A 49 5.34 13.29 -0.67
N ILE A 50 6.11 12.25 -0.32
CA ILE A 50 6.55 11.23 -1.28
C ILE A 50 5.56 10.07 -1.38
N TYR A 51 5.14 9.52 -0.23
CA TYR A 51 4.24 8.37 -0.15
C TYR A 51 3.45 8.36 1.16
N GLN A 52 2.26 8.95 1.12
CA GLN A 52 1.36 9.15 2.26
C GLN A 52 1.19 7.92 3.17
N PRO A 53 1.06 6.69 2.63
CA PRO A 53 0.86 5.52 3.46
C PRO A 53 2.04 5.18 4.36
N ALA A 54 3.29 5.41 3.93
CA ALA A 54 4.45 5.14 4.78
C ALA A 54 4.53 6.09 5.99
N ALA A 55 3.92 7.27 5.89
CA ALA A 55 3.96 8.26 6.95
C ALA A 55 3.32 7.79 8.25
N THR A 56 2.41 6.80 8.26
CA THR A 56 1.82 6.29 9.51
C THR A 56 2.64 5.20 10.21
N ALA A 57 3.78 4.79 9.62
CA ALA A 57 4.68 3.81 10.23
C ALA A 57 5.30 4.27 11.57
N PHE A 58 5.28 5.57 11.90
CA PHE A 58 5.67 6.06 13.23
C PHE A 58 4.83 5.47 14.37
N LEU A 59 3.61 4.98 14.08
CA LEU A 59 2.75 4.30 15.06
C LEU A 59 3.30 2.93 15.48
N ILE A 60 4.14 2.30 14.68
CA ILE A 60 4.71 0.96 14.93
C ILE A 60 5.56 0.94 16.21
N PRO A 61 6.63 1.73 16.37
CA PRO A 61 7.47 1.67 17.57
C PRO A 61 6.68 1.99 18.84
N ILE A 62 5.73 2.93 18.76
CA ILE A 62 4.85 3.27 19.89
C ILE A 62 4.03 2.06 20.30
N THR A 63 3.45 1.38 19.32
CA THR A 63 2.66 0.17 19.53
C THR A 63 3.49 -0.94 20.20
N ILE A 64 4.73 -1.15 19.73
CA ILE A 64 5.69 -2.10 20.30
C ILE A 64 5.99 -1.72 21.77
N PHE A 65 6.22 -0.44 22.04
CA PHE A 65 6.48 0.08 23.38
C PHE A 65 5.28 -0.15 24.32
N THR A 66 4.06 0.15 23.88
CA THR A 66 2.82 -0.03 24.66
C THR A 66 2.63 -1.48 25.08
N ILE A 67 2.90 -2.43 24.18
CA ILE A 67 2.84 -3.88 24.47
C ILE A 67 3.90 -4.28 25.48
N SER A 68 5.13 -3.85 25.24
CA SER A 68 6.30 -4.32 25.98
C SER A 68 6.32 -3.79 27.41
N LYS A 69 5.98 -2.51 27.60
CA LYS A 69 6.07 -1.82 28.89
C LYS A 69 4.72 -1.68 29.61
N LYS A 70 3.59 -1.93 28.94
CA LYS A 70 2.21 -1.81 29.49
C LYS A 70 1.94 -0.47 30.19
N LYS A 71 2.64 0.58 29.78
CA LYS A 71 2.58 1.92 30.39
C LYS A 71 2.44 2.94 29.29
N LEU A 72 1.23 3.10 28.77
CA LEU A 72 0.88 4.30 28.02
C LEU A 72 -0.14 5.09 28.84
N LEU A 73 0.25 6.29 29.25
CA LEU A 73 -0.66 7.23 29.89
C LEU A 73 -1.60 7.78 28.82
N VAL A 74 -2.86 8.05 29.19
CA VAL A 74 -3.88 8.60 28.28
C VAL A 74 -3.38 9.87 27.58
N LYS A 75 -2.57 10.69 28.27
CA LYS A 75 -1.91 11.88 27.70
C LYS A 75 -1.07 11.58 26.45
N HIS A 76 -0.38 10.42 26.41
CA HIS A 76 0.42 10.04 25.26
C HIS A 76 -0.47 9.67 24.06
N CYS A 77 -1.63 9.03 24.29
CA CYS A 77 -2.60 8.78 23.22
C CYS A 77 -3.10 10.08 22.60
N PHE A 78 -3.48 11.06 23.44
CA PHE A 78 -3.92 12.38 22.96
C PHE A 78 -2.84 13.07 22.14
N TYR A 79 -1.60 13.05 22.62
CA TYR A 79 -0.49 13.64 21.90
C TYR A 79 -0.27 12.99 20.52
N LEU A 80 -0.35 11.66 20.43
CA LEU A 80 -0.19 10.95 19.16
C LEU A 80 -1.28 11.28 18.15
N VAL A 81 -2.51 11.37 18.63
CA VAL A 81 -3.65 11.79 17.83
C VAL A 81 -3.44 13.24 17.34
N ALA A 82 -3.06 14.14 18.25
CA ALA A 82 -2.75 15.53 17.90
C ALA A 82 -1.60 15.64 16.90
N PHE A 83 -0.52 14.88 17.08
CA PHE A 83 0.62 14.83 16.17
C PHE A 83 0.23 14.33 14.78
N LEU A 84 -0.56 13.24 14.70
CA LEU A 84 -1.05 12.71 13.43
C LEU A 84 -1.89 13.75 12.68
N PHE A 85 -2.88 14.35 13.35
CA PHE A 85 -3.75 15.34 12.73
C PHE A 85 -2.99 16.61 12.33
N THR A 86 -2.07 17.09 13.18
CA THR A 86 -1.22 18.24 12.86
C THR A 86 -0.39 17.97 11.61
N SER A 87 0.25 16.78 11.53
CA SER A 87 1.03 16.38 10.36
C SER A 87 0.20 16.36 9.07
N LEU A 88 -1.03 15.83 9.14
CA LEU A 88 -1.95 15.76 8.00
C LEU A 88 -2.46 17.13 7.57
N ILE A 89 -2.78 18.02 8.52
CA ILE A 89 -3.22 19.40 8.24
C ILE A 89 -2.09 20.17 7.55
N VAL A 90 -0.88 20.13 8.12
CA VAL A 90 0.29 20.81 7.54
C VAL A 90 0.59 20.29 6.15
N TYR A 91 0.59 18.96 5.95
CA TYR A 91 0.73 18.36 4.63
C TYR A 91 -0.35 18.84 3.65
N TYR A 92 -1.61 18.86 4.05
CA TYR A 92 -2.72 19.27 3.18
C TYR A 92 -2.57 20.73 2.74
N ILE A 93 -2.16 21.62 3.64
CA ILE A 93 -1.87 23.03 3.33
C ILE A 93 -0.72 23.11 2.29
N ILE A 94 0.40 22.44 2.54
CA ILE A 94 1.55 22.42 1.63
C ILE A 94 1.15 21.86 0.25
N PHE A 95 0.33 20.80 0.22
CA PHE A 95 -0.16 20.17 -1.00
C PHE A 95 -1.08 21.11 -1.81
N GLN A 96 -1.99 21.83 -1.15
CA GLN A 96 -2.86 22.80 -1.84
C GLN A 96 -2.07 23.99 -2.37
N LEU A 97 -1.09 24.48 -1.61
CA LEU A 97 -0.20 25.55 -2.06
C LEU A 97 0.64 25.13 -3.26
N SER A 98 1.15 23.89 -3.28
CA SER A 98 1.93 23.39 -4.42
C SER A 98 1.09 23.25 -5.67
N LEU A 99 -0.14 22.73 -5.57
CA LEU A 99 -1.08 22.68 -6.70
C LEU A 99 -1.37 24.06 -7.28
N LYS A 100 -1.61 25.06 -6.40
CA LYS A 100 -1.83 26.44 -6.80
C LYS A 100 -0.60 27.02 -7.50
N TRP A 101 0.60 26.76 -6.97
CA TRP A 101 1.87 27.23 -7.53
C TRP A 101 2.12 26.69 -8.95
N TYR A 102 1.83 25.41 -9.19
CA TYR A 102 2.01 24.77 -10.50
C TYR A 102 0.78 24.89 -11.41
N ASN A 103 -0.25 25.65 -11.01
CA ASN A 103 -1.50 25.81 -11.73
C ASN A 103 -2.16 24.47 -12.12
N VAL A 104 -2.12 23.50 -11.21
CA VAL A 104 -2.70 22.16 -11.39
C VAL A 104 -4.00 22.07 -10.60
N MET A 105 -5.09 21.68 -11.27
CA MET A 105 -6.35 21.44 -10.57
C MET A 105 -6.26 20.19 -9.69
N PRO A 106 -6.72 20.24 -8.42
CA PRO A 106 -6.77 19.06 -7.57
C PRO A 106 -7.69 18.02 -8.20
N ALA A 107 -7.23 16.76 -8.25
CA ALA A 107 -8.09 15.65 -8.65
C ALA A 107 -9.12 15.39 -7.55
N ASP A 108 -10.35 15.00 -7.90
CA ASP A 108 -11.43 14.77 -6.91
C ASP A 108 -11.00 13.90 -5.73
N ARG A 109 -10.15 12.88 -5.97
CA ARG A 109 -9.59 11.97 -4.96
C ARG A 109 -8.76 12.63 -3.86
N THR A 110 -8.26 13.85 -4.09
CA THR A 110 -7.46 14.61 -3.11
C THR A 110 -8.31 15.49 -2.22
N ALA A 111 -9.63 15.60 -2.49
CA ALA A 111 -10.55 16.27 -1.59
C ALA A 111 -10.72 15.49 -0.29
N LEU A 112 -11.13 16.18 0.78
CA LEU A 112 -11.49 15.58 2.06
C LEU A 112 -13.01 15.43 2.15
N SER A 113 -13.50 14.33 2.72
CA SER A 113 -14.93 14.12 2.93
C SER A 113 -15.22 13.60 4.32
N LEU A 114 -15.60 14.51 5.23
CA LEU A 114 -15.94 14.17 6.61
C LEU A 114 -17.12 13.21 6.71
N PHE A 115 -18.12 13.37 5.84
CA PHE A 115 -19.31 12.49 5.79
C PHE A 115 -18.99 11.04 5.42
N LYS A 116 -17.91 10.79 4.67
CA LYS A 116 -17.52 9.43 4.26
C LYS A 116 -16.68 8.71 5.31
N ILE A 117 -16.17 9.41 6.33
CA ILE A 117 -15.29 8.85 7.35
C ILE A 117 -15.93 7.66 8.08
N PRO A 118 -17.17 7.75 8.63
CA PRO A 118 -17.76 6.63 9.36
C PRO A 118 -17.94 5.38 8.49
N TYR A 119 -18.43 5.57 7.26
CA TYR A 119 -18.60 4.50 6.29
C TYR A 119 -17.28 3.79 5.97
N LYS A 120 -16.21 4.56 5.74
CA LYS A 120 -14.88 4.02 5.45
C LYS A 120 -14.24 3.32 6.65
N LEU A 121 -14.47 3.83 7.85
CA LEU A 121 -14.02 3.18 9.09
C LEU A 121 -14.67 1.79 9.23
N ILE A 122 -15.98 1.69 8.99
CA ILE A 122 -16.70 0.41 9.02
C ILE A 122 -16.16 -0.53 7.93
N LEU A 123 -16.01 -0.04 6.69
CA LEU A 123 -15.43 -0.83 5.61
C LEU A 123 -14.01 -1.33 5.93
N PHE A 124 -13.19 -0.52 6.60
CA PHE A 124 -11.86 -0.94 7.05
C PHE A 124 -11.93 -2.17 7.95
N TYR A 125 -12.76 -2.14 9.00
CA TYR A 125 -12.88 -3.29 9.91
C TYR A 125 -13.54 -4.51 9.27
N LEU A 126 -14.49 -4.33 8.35
CA LEU A 126 -15.18 -5.45 7.71
C LEU A 126 -14.33 -6.13 6.62
N ARG A 127 -13.58 -5.35 5.84
CA ARG A 127 -12.86 -5.85 4.65
C ARG A 127 -11.34 -5.85 4.82
N GLU A 128 -10.77 -4.72 5.22
CA GLU A 128 -9.31 -4.56 5.27
C GLU A 128 -8.70 -5.31 6.45
N LEU A 129 -9.36 -5.32 7.60
CA LEU A 129 -8.92 -6.14 8.73
C LEU A 129 -8.92 -7.62 8.35
N ARG A 130 -9.94 -8.10 7.63
CA ARG A 130 -9.95 -9.48 7.11
C ARG A 130 -8.76 -9.75 6.17
N MET A 131 -8.40 -8.78 5.33
CA MET A 131 -7.19 -8.83 4.49
C MET A 131 -5.90 -8.98 5.30
N LEU A 132 -5.78 -8.22 6.38
CA LEU A 132 -4.68 -8.31 7.34
C LEU A 132 -4.59 -9.69 8.01
N MET A 133 -5.72 -10.34 8.22
CA MET A 133 -5.80 -11.69 8.80
C MET A 133 -5.38 -12.80 7.84
N TYR A 134 -5.32 -12.57 6.51
CA TYR A 134 -4.71 -13.50 5.53
C TYR A 134 -3.17 -13.46 5.58
N GLY A 135 -2.58 -13.53 6.78
CA GLY A 135 -1.13 -13.39 6.96
C GLY A 135 -0.59 -12.08 6.37
N SER A 136 -1.36 -10.98 6.50
CA SER A 136 -1.05 -9.68 5.93
C SER A 136 -0.97 -9.63 4.40
N GLY A 137 -1.97 -10.20 3.73
CA GLY A 137 -2.10 -10.12 2.27
C GLY A 137 -1.41 -11.24 1.49
N ILE A 138 -1.08 -12.36 2.15
CA ILE A 138 -0.63 -13.58 1.48
C ILE A 138 -1.87 -14.28 0.89
N LEU A 139 -2.02 -14.15 -0.42
CA LEU A 139 -3.15 -14.68 -1.19
C LEU A 139 -2.91 -16.11 -1.71
N VAL A 140 -1.68 -16.64 -1.57
CA VAL A 140 -1.36 -18.05 -1.80
C VAL A 140 -1.80 -18.86 -0.58
N LEU A 141 -2.44 -20.01 -0.79
CA LEU A 141 -2.98 -20.87 0.28
C LEU A 141 -3.87 -20.11 1.30
N LYS A 142 -4.76 -19.23 0.80
CA LYS A 142 -5.60 -18.31 1.58
C LYS A 142 -6.25 -18.91 2.82
N LYS A 143 -6.77 -20.14 2.73
CA LYS A 143 -7.45 -20.81 3.85
C LYS A 143 -6.47 -21.07 5.00
N LEU A 144 -5.29 -21.59 4.68
CA LEU A 144 -4.24 -21.87 5.66
C LEU A 144 -3.72 -20.58 6.29
N THR A 145 -3.39 -19.57 5.48
CA THR A 145 -2.87 -18.28 5.99
C THR A 145 -3.91 -17.54 6.83
N LEU A 146 -5.19 -17.64 6.48
CA LEU A 146 -6.29 -17.12 7.30
C LEU A 146 -6.39 -17.84 8.64
N ILE A 147 -6.35 -19.18 8.66
CA ILE A 147 -6.43 -19.95 9.90
C ILE A 147 -5.26 -19.59 10.83
N ILE A 148 -4.04 -19.58 10.30
CA ILE A 148 -2.85 -19.19 11.06
C ILE A 148 -2.98 -17.75 11.57
N GLY A 149 -3.45 -16.83 10.73
CA GLY A 149 -3.66 -15.43 11.09
C GLY A 149 -4.71 -15.23 12.17
N ILE A 150 -5.87 -15.90 12.07
CA ILE A 150 -6.94 -15.90 13.08
C ILE A 150 -6.43 -16.46 14.41
N ILE A 151 -5.81 -17.63 14.40
CA ILE A 151 -5.28 -18.27 15.62
C ILE A 151 -4.26 -17.38 16.31
N SER A 152 -3.33 -16.80 15.54
CA SER A 152 -2.27 -15.96 16.12
C SER A 152 -2.78 -14.60 16.63
N PHE A 153 -3.73 -13.99 15.92
CA PHE A 153 -4.38 -12.75 16.35
C PHE A 153 -5.26 -12.95 17.59
N LEU A 154 -6.17 -13.93 17.57
CA LEU A 154 -7.01 -14.25 18.73
C LEU A 154 -6.16 -14.76 19.91
N GLY A 155 -5.12 -15.55 19.62
CA GLY A 155 -4.15 -16.01 20.61
C GLY A 155 -3.41 -14.84 21.29
N PHE A 156 -3.04 -13.80 20.53
CA PHE A 156 -2.48 -12.58 21.10
C PHE A 156 -3.45 -11.89 22.06
N PHE A 157 -4.73 -11.74 21.67
CA PHE A 157 -5.76 -11.17 22.57
C PHE A 157 -6.02 -12.03 23.80
N TYR A 158 -6.06 -13.34 23.64
CA TYR A 158 -6.18 -14.27 24.76
C TYR A 158 -5.02 -14.08 25.76
N LEU A 159 -3.77 -13.95 25.28
CA LEU A 159 -2.62 -13.67 26.14
C LEU A 159 -2.72 -12.31 26.84
N LEU A 160 -3.37 -11.32 26.24
CA LEU A 160 -3.59 -10.03 26.91
C LEU A 160 -4.62 -10.16 28.04
N ILE A 161 -5.68 -10.94 27.82
CA ILE A 161 -6.77 -11.13 28.78
C ILE A 161 -6.32 -11.99 29.96
N VAL A 162 -5.76 -13.17 29.69
CA VAL A 162 -5.48 -14.19 30.72
C VAL A 162 -4.26 -13.86 31.57
N LYS A 163 -3.32 -13.07 31.06
CA LYS A 163 -2.02 -12.90 31.69
C LYS A 163 -1.93 -11.74 32.69
N LYS A 164 -3.04 -11.19 33.24
CA LYS A 164 -3.06 -10.38 34.49
C LYS A 164 -4.45 -9.96 35.04
N GLN A 165 -4.50 -9.98 36.38
CA GLN A 165 -5.51 -9.62 37.41
C GLN A 165 -6.32 -8.30 37.33
N HIS A 166 -6.25 -7.48 36.27
CA HIS A 166 -6.95 -6.19 36.22
C HIS A 166 -7.71 -5.95 34.92
N ARG A 167 -8.98 -6.37 34.90
CA ARG A 167 -9.92 -6.30 33.76
C ARG A 167 -9.95 -4.93 33.05
N TYR A 168 -9.89 -3.82 33.81
CA TYR A 168 -9.97 -2.45 33.26
C TYR A 168 -8.74 -1.99 32.46
N LYS A 169 -7.54 -2.50 32.76
CA LYS A 169 -6.32 -2.17 32.00
C LYS A 169 -6.33 -2.83 30.62
N ASN A 170 -7.01 -3.97 30.49
CA ASN A 170 -7.11 -4.73 29.25
C ASN A 170 -8.06 -4.05 28.24
N LEU A 171 -9.16 -3.43 28.69
CA LEU A 171 -10.09 -2.71 27.80
C LEU A 171 -9.45 -1.46 27.18
N LYS A 172 -8.74 -0.64 27.97
CA LYS A 172 -8.02 0.54 27.45
C LYS A 172 -6.97 0.15 26.41
N PHE A 173 -6.29 -0.97 26.65
CA PHE A 173 -5.32 -1.52 25.73
C PHE A 173 -5.98 -2.01 24.42
N PHE A 174 -7.12 -2.69 24.51
CA PHE A 174 -7.90 -3.14 23.36
C PHE A 174 -8.40 -1.96 22.51
N LEU A 175 -8.93 -0.92 23.16
CA LEU A 175 -9.38 0.30 22.48
C LEU A 175 -8.22 1.00 21.76
N PHE A 176 -7.08 1.16 22.44
CA PHE A 176 -5.87 1.74 21.82
C PHE A 176 -5.46 0.96 20.57
N PHE A 177 -5.43 -0.37 20.65
CA PHE A 177 -5.09 -1.24 19.54
C PHE A 177 -6.02 -1.06 18.35
N SER A 178 -7.33 -1.09 18.60
CA SER A 178 -8.35 -0.94 17.56
C SER A 178 -8.17 0.40 16.85
N LEU A 179 -7.97 1.48 17.62
CA LEU A 179 -7.76 2.83 17.09
C LEU A 179 -6.45 2.96 16.30
N VAL A 180 -5.35 2.38 16.79
CA VAL A 180 -4.05 2.41 16.08
C VAL A 180 -4.15 1.78 14.69
N LEU A 181 -4.88 0.67 14.55
CA LEU A 181 -5.08 0.05 13.25
C LEU A 181 -5.85 0.97 12.30
N ALA A 182 -6.93 1.59 12.76
CA ALA A 182 -7.66 2.57 11.95
C ALA A 182 -6.79 3.79 11.61
N PHE A 183 -5.99 4.29 12.57
CA PHE A 183 -5.12 5.45 12.35
C PHE A 183 -3.97 5.17 11.40
N SER A 184 -3.46 3.94 11.38
CA SER A 184 -2.49 3.53 10.37
C SER A 184 -3.05 3.62 8.94
N TYR A 185 -4.38 3.62 8.81
CA TYR A 185 -5.14 3.71 7.56
C TYR A 185 -5.69 5.12 7.26
N THR A 186 -5.41 6.12 8.11
CA THR A 186 -6.01 7.47 8.05
C THR A 186 -5.91 8.16 6.68
N PRO A 187 -4.78 8.11 5.92
CA PRO A 187 -4.73 8.76 4.61
C PRO A 187 -5.84 8.33 3.65
N ASN A 188 -6.26 7.06 3.70
CA ASN A 188 -7.39 6.57 2.89
C ASN A 188 -8.75 6.87 3.51
N ILE A 189 -8.87 6.84 4.84
CA ILE A 189 -10.12 7.16 5.53
C ILE A 189 -10.54 8.60 5.22
N LEU A 190 -9.57 9.53 5.20
CA LEU A 190 -9.83 10.96 5.00
C LEU A 190 -10.09 11.37 3.55
N SER A 191 -9.59 10.60 2.56
CA SER A 191 -9.83 10.90 1.14
C SER A 191 -11.33 10.94 0.81
N SER A 192 -11.75 11.80 -0.12
CA SER A 192 -13.12 11.85 -0.65
C SER A 192 -13.46 10.65 -1.53
N SER A 193 -12.45 9.96 -2.08
CA SER A 193 -12.64 8.86 -3.02
C SER A 193 -13.10 7.61 -2.27
N TYR A 194 -14.03 6.83 -2.81
CA TYR A 194 -14.31 5.48 -2.30
C TYR A 194 -13.16 4.49 -2.53
N TYR A 195 -12.09 4.95 -3.17
CA TYR A 195 -10.89 4.19 -3.43
C TYR A 195 -10.23 3.72 -2.13
N VAL A 196 -10.04 2.40 -2.04
CA VAL A 196 -9.33 1.75 -0.95
C VAL A 196 -8.09 1.12 -1.55
N CYS A 197 -6.96 1.76 -1.30
CA CYS A 197 -5.69 1.29 -1.82
C CYS A 197 -5.07 0.26 -0.86
N SER A 198 -4.77 -0.94 -1.35
CA SER A 198 -4.06 -2.00 -0.59
C SER A 198 -2.67 -1.57 -0.13
N ARG A 199 -2.09 -0.56 -0.79
CA ARG A 199 -0.84 0.12 -0.39
C ARG A 199 -0.86 0.70 1.03
N VAL A 200 -2.05 1.04 1.52
CA VAL A 200 -2.24 1.66 2.85
C VAL A 200 -2.39 0.62 3.96
N ILE A 201 -2.45 -0.65 3.57
CA ILE A 201 -2.44 -1.77 4.49
C ILE A 201 -1.03 -1.99 5.06
N ALA A 202 0.06 -1.52 4.43
CA ALA A 202 1.43 -1.88 4.82
C ALA A 202 1.77 -1.56 6.30
N PRO A 203 1.56 -0.34 6.84
CA PRO A 203 1.79 -0.10 8.26
C PRO A 203 0.87 -0.93 9.17
N ALA A 204 -0.42 -1.06 8.80
CA ALA A 204 -1.38 -1.89 9.52
C ALA A 204 -0.96 -3.38 9.53
N ALA A 205 -0.41 -3.87 8.41
CA ALA A 205 0.13 -5.21 8.22
C ALA A 205 1.34 -5.46 9.07
N ILE A 206 2.29 -4.52 9.11
CA ILE A 206 3.46 -4.63 10.00
C ILE A 206 3.02 -4.71 11.46
N ILE A 207 2.04 -3.88 11.85
CA ILE A 207 1.45 -3.89 13.20
C ILE A 207 0.81 -5.25 13.50
N VAL A 208 -0.04 -5.77 12.60
CA VAL A 208 -0.70 -7.08 12.77
C VAL A 208 0.32 -8.23 12.81
N LEU A 209 1.28 -8.29 11.88
CA LEU A 209 2.34 -9.29 11.86
C LEU A 209 3.16 -9.26 13.14
N PHE A 210 3.52 -8.07 13.64
CA PHE A 210 4.25 -7.94 14.89
C PHE A 210 3.51 -8.65 16.04
N TYR A 211 2.19 -8.54 16.12
CA TYR A 211 1.40 -9.22 17.14
C TYR A 211 1.34 -10.73 16.95
N GLN A 212 1.15 -11.17 15.71
CA GLN A 212 1.13 -12.59 15.38
C GLN A 212 2.47 -13.25 15.76
N PHE A 213 3.59 -12.61 15.40
CA PHE A 213 4.93 -13.08 15.80
C PHE A 213 5.19 -12.96 17.30
N TYR A 214 4.66 -11.93 17.97
CA TYR A 214 4.74 -11.83 19.43
C TYR A 214 4.03 -13.00 20.13
N PHE A 215 2.87 -13.42 19.63
CA PHE A 215 2.17 -14.61 20.11
C PHE A 215 3.00 -15.89 19.90
N PHE A 216 3.53 -16.12 18.69
CA PHE A 216 4.38 -17.28 18.42
C PHE A 216 5.63 -17.29 19.30
N ARG A 217 6.31 -16.14 19.45
CA ARG A 217 7.44 -15.98 20.36
C ARG A 217 7.07 -16.36 21.79
N HIS A 218 5.88 -15.97 22.25
CA HIS A 218 5.40 -16.34 23.58
C HIS A 218 5.23 -17.86 23.73
N LEU A 219 4.61 -18.53 22.76
CA LEU A 219 4.46 -19.99 22.76
C LEU A 219 5.82 -20.70 22.82
N ILE A 220 6.78 -20.26 22.01
CA ILE A 220 8.13 -20.84 21.95
C ILE A 220 8.86 -20.68 23.29
N LEU A 221 8.93 -19.45 23.81
CA LEU A 221 9.76 -19.15 24.98
C LEU A 221 9.13 -19.56 26.31
N LYS A 222 7.80 -19.54 26.42
CA LYS A 222 7.11 -19.75 27.72
C LYS A 222 6.30 -21.03 27.79
N LYS A 223 5.83 -21.57 26.65
CA LYS A 223 5.11 -22.85 26.59
C LYS A 223 5.97 -24.00 26.08
N LYS A 224 7.29 -23.78 25.98
CA LYS A 224 8.29 -24.77 25.53
C LYS A 224 7.96 -25.39 24.16
N LEU A 225 7.24 -24.66 23.28
CA LEU A 225 7.08 -25.08 21.90
C LEU A 225 8.47 -25.18 21.25
N ASN A 226 8.72 -26.23 20.47
CA ASN A 226 10.01 -26.45 19.84
C ASN A 226 10.43 -25.22 19.01
N LYS A 227 11.62 -24.66 19.29
CA LYS A 227 12.16 -23.47 18.59
C LYS A 227 12.19 -23.66 17.07
N LYS A 228 12.40 -24.90 16.60
CA LYS A 228 12.37 -25.26 15.17
C LYS A 228 11.03 -24.92 14.51
N ILE A 229 9.91 -25.08 15.22
CA ILE A 229 8.57 -24.75 14.71
C ILE A 229 8.43 -23.24 14.47
N GLY A 230 8.99 -22.42 15.37
CA GLY A 230 8.98 -20.96 15.21
C GLY A 230 9.73 -20.49 13.97
N VAL A 231 10.94 -21.05 13.76
CA VAL A 231 11.75 -20.77 12.57
C VAL A 231 11.03 -21.25 11.31
N PHE A 232 10.43 -22.44 11.36
CA PHE A 232 9.65 -22.98 10.24
C PHE A 232 8.47 -22.07 9.86
N ILE A 233 7.70 -21.57 10.84
CA ILE A 233 6.61 -20.62 10.57
C ILE A 233 7.16 -19.35 9.91
N ALA A 234 8.24 -18.77 10.43
CA ALA A 234 8.83 -17.57 9.83
C ALA A 234 9.29 -17.81 8.38
N LEU A 235 9.99 -18.91 8.12
CA LEU A 235 10.41 -19.30 6.75
C LEU A 235 9.22 -19.55 5.84
N LEU A 236 8.16 -20.20 6.33
CA LEU A 236 6.94 -20.43 5.57
C LEU A 236 6.32 -19.11 5.12
N PHE A 237 6.22 -18.10 5.99
CA PHE A 237 5.71 -16.78 5.62
C PHE A 237 6.60 -16.09 4.56
N ILE A 238 7.93 -16.21 4.66
CA ILE A 238 8.87 -15.65 3.67
C ILE A 238 8.68 -16.33 2.31
N ILE A 239 8.65 -17.66 2.28
CA ILE A 239 8.46 -18.44 1.05
C ILE A 239 7.12 -18.12 0.42
N LEU A 240 6.03 -18.14 1.21
CA LEU A 240 4.70 -17.81 0.70
C LEU A 240 4.60 -16.38 0.19
N SER A 241 5.27 -15.42 0.86
CA SER A 241 5.32 -14.03 0.40
C SER A 241 6.05 -13.90 -0.94
N SER A 242 7.19 -14.58 -1.10
CA SER A 242 7.95 -14.63 -2.36
C SER A 242 7.12 -15.22 -3.49
N ILE A 243 6.47 -16.37 -3.25
CA ILE A 243 5.57 -17.00 -4.23
C ILE A 243 4.40 -16.05 -4.58
N ASN A 244 3.81 -15.41 -3.57
CA ASN A 244 2.71 -14.46 -3.75
C ASN A 244 3.11 -13.27 -4.64
N GLN A 245 4.30 -12.69 -4.42
CA GLN A 245 4.84 -11.61 -5.24
C GLN A 245 5.10 -12.08 -6.68
N ASN A 246 5.72 -13.25 -6.86
CA ASN A 246 6.04 -13.78 -8.19
C ASN A 246 4.78 -14.07 -9.02
N ILE A 247 3.75 -14.68 -8.42
CA ILE A 247 2.51 -15.03 -9.12
C ILE A 247 1.66 -13.80 -9.40
N PHE A 248 1.45 -12.94 -8.41
CA PHE A 248 0.43 -11.88 -8.49
C PHE A 248 0.99 -10.50 -8.90
N ILE A 249 2.31 -10.33 -8.96
CA ILE A 249 2.94 -9.08 -9.41
C ILE A 249 3.86 -9.35 -10.61
N SER A 250 4.92 -10.13 -10.40
CA SER A 250 6.00 -10.26 -11.39
C SER A 250 5.52 -10.93 -12.68
N LYS A 251 4.82 -12.06 -12.58
CA LYS A 251 4.30 -12.79 -13.74
C LYS A 251 3.34 -11.95 -14.57
N ILE A 252 2.40 -11.26 -13.93
CA ILE A 252 1.44 -10.39 -14.63
C ILE A 252 2.16 -9.25 -15.37
N GLN A 253 3.12 -8.60 -14.71
CA GLN A 253 3.87 -7.51 -15.32
C GLN A 253 4.76 -7.99 -16.46
N GLN A 254 5.37 -9.16 -16.34
CA GLN A 254 6.17 -9.77 -17.38
C GLN A 254 5.32 -10.14 -18.59
N THR A 255 4.18 -10.82 -18.39
CA THR A 255 3.25 -11.17 -19.48
C THR A 255 2.74 -9.91 -20.20
N GLU A 256 2.36 -8.89 -19.44
CA GLU A 256 1.96 -7.59 -20.00
C GLU A 256 3.09 -6.95 -20.82
N PHE A 257 4.29 -6.87 -20.27
CA PHE A 257 5.45 -6.25 -20.92
C PHE A 257 5.81 -6.97 -22.22
N LEU A 258 5.90 -8.30 -22.21
CA LEU A 258 6.25 -9.10 -23.38
C LEU A 258 5.20 -8.94 -24.50
N ALA A 259 3.92 -9.00 -24.16
CA ALA A 259 2.84 -8.85 -25.12
C ALA A 259 2.85 -7.47 -25.81
N ILE A 260 3.11 -6.42 -25.02
CA ILE A 260 3.18 -5.06 -25.54
C ILE A 260 4.45 -4.87 -26.37
N LYS A 261 5.60 -5.40 -25.92
CA LYS A 261 6.86 -5.36 -26.67
C LYS A 261 6.73 -6.06 -28.02
N GLU A 262 6.10 -7.23 -28.06
CA GLU A 262 5.83 -7.95 -29.31
C GLU A 262 4.92 -7.14 -30.24
N SER A 263 3.84 -6.55 -29.71
CA SER A 263 2.95 -5.69 -30.48
C SER A 263 3.67 -4.47 -31.04
N VAL A 264 4.55 -3.84 -30.26
CA VAL A 264 5.37 -2.70 -30.71
C VAL A 264 6.35 -3.12 -31.81
N ASN A 265 6.92 -4.32 -31.74
CA ASN A 265 7.85 -4.83 -32.75
C ASN A 265 7.17 -5.15 -34.09
N GLN A 266 5.90 -5.56 -34.06
CA GLN A 266 5.13 -5.90 -35.27
C GLN A 266 4.60 -4.68 -36.03
N ILE A 267 4.61 -3.49 -35.42
CA ILE A 267 4.08 -2.29 -36.05
C ILE A 267 5.03 -1.79 -37.14
N SER A 268 4.52 -1.56 -38.36
CA SER A 268 5.25 -0.74 -39.34
C SER A 268 5.09 0.73 -38.99
N LEU A 269 6.23 1.40 -38.77
CA LEU A 269 6.31 2.81 -38.41
C LEU A 269 6.51 3.72 -39.65
N GLU A 270 6.50 3.14 -40.84
CA GLU A 270 6.69 3.86 -42.10
C GLU A 270 5.50 4.80 -42.33
N ASN A 271 5.80 6.09 -42.56
CA ASN A 271 4.87 7.15 -42.95
C ASN A 271 3.77 7.55 -41.94
N LYS A 272 3.74 6.99 -40.73
CA LYS A 272 2.74 7.34 -39.70
C LYS A 272 3.35 8.11 -38.53
N LYS A 273 2.72 9.23 -38.14
CA LYS A 273 3.20 10.09 -37.04
C LYS A 273 2.44 9.90 -35.72
N ASP A 274 1.23 9.34 -35.78
CA ASP A 274 0.33 9.28 -34.63
C ASP A 274 0.09 7.83 -34.18
N ILE A 275 0.24 7.57 -32.88
CA ILE A 275 -0.05 6.28 -32.25
C ILE A 275 -1.13 6.50 -31.19
N VAL A 276 -2.24 5.79 -31.32
CA VAL A 276 -3.37 5.84 -30.41
C VAL A 276 -3.45 4.52 -29.65
N ILE A 277 -3.34 4.59 -28.33
CA ILE A 277 -3.40 3.43 -27.44
C ILE A 277 -4.78 3.38 -26.78
N ILE A 278 -5.54 2.32 -27.06
CA ILE A 278 -6.78 2.02 -26.33
C ILE A 278 -6.41 1.24 -25.08
N LYS A 279 -6.63 1.84 -23.91
CA LYS A 279 -6.22 1.23 -22.63
C LYS A 279 -7.25 0.22 -22.13
N PRO A 280 -6.83 -0.83 -21.40
CA PRO A 280 -7.75 -1.71 -20.72
C PRO A 280 -8.43 -0.99 -19.54
N LYS A 281 -9.65 -1.42 -19.21
CA LYS A 281 -10.32 -1.01 -17.95
C LYS A 281 -9.56 -1.60 -16.76
N ASP A 282 -9.64 -0.92 -15.61
CA ASP A 282 -8.99 -1.34 -14.35
C ASP A 282 -9.34 -2.77 -13.93
N SER A 283 -10.55 -3.25 -14.26
CA SER A 283 -11.02 -4.61 -13.95
C SER A 283 -10.75 -5.66 -15.04
N PHE A 284 -9.86 -5.39 -16.00
CA PHE A 284 -9.65 -6.23 -17.18
C PHE A 284 -9.33 -7.70 -16.86
N LEU A 285 -8.36 -7.98 -15.99
CA LEU A 285 -7.96 -9.36 -15.67
C LEU A 285 -9.06 -10.12 -14.91
N ILE A 286 -9.81 -9.42 -14.06
CA ILE A 286 -10.93 -9.99 -13.31
C ILE A 286 -12.09 -10.32 -14.25
N LYS A 287 -12.51 -9.37 -15.10
CA LYS A 287 -13.63 -9.56 -16.04
C LYS A 287 -13.37 -10.67 -17.04
N ASN A 288 -12.13 -10.83 -17.49
CA ASN A 288 -11.74 -11.90 -18.41
C ASN A 288 -11.34 -13.20 -17.71
N LYS A 289 -11.55 -13.33 -16.38
CA LYS A 289 -11.25 -14.52 -15.58
C LYS A 289 -9.77 -14.96 -15.57
N PHE A 290 -8.85 -14.11 -16.04
CA PHE A 290 -7.40 -14.33 -15.92
C PHE A 290 -6.91 -14.17 -14.48
N TYR A 291 -7.70 -13.51 -13.63
CA TYR A 291 -7.41 -13.35 -12.21
C TYR A 291 -8.64 -13.69 -11.37
N LYS A 292 -8.54 -14.74 -10.53
CA LYS A 292 -9.66 -15.23 -9.70
C LYS A 292 -9.81 -14.50 -8.37
N ASN A 293 -8.86 -13.65 -7.98
CA ASN A 293 -8.79 -13.07 -6.65
C ASN A 293 -9.25 -11.60 -6.64
N ASN A 294 -10.51 -11.34 -6.32
CA ASN A 294 -11.06 -9.96 -6.28
C ASN A 294 -10.67 -9.14 -5.03
N TYR A 295 -9.57 -9.50 -4.36
CA TYR A 295 -9.36 -9.09 -2.97
C TYR A 295 -8.59 -7.78 -2.79
N ALA A 296 -8.12 -7.13 -3.86
CA ALA A 296 -7.51 -5.81 -3.72
C ALA A 296 -7.50 -5.05 -5.04
N ASP A 297 -7.85 -3.77 -4.98
CA ASP A 297 -8.01 -2.90 -6.14
C ASP A 297 -6.75 -2.80 -7.01
N GLU A 298 -5.55 -3.07 -6.49
CA GLU A 298 -4.32 -3.08 -7.31
C GLU A 298 -3.85 -4.47 -7.71
N PHE A 299 -4.15 -5.50 -6.92
CA PHE A 299 -3.77 -6.86 -7.26
C PHE A 299 -4.77 -7.40 -8.28
N GLY A 300 -4.27 -7.76 -9.47
CA GLY A 300 -5.15 -8.16 -10.57
C GLY A 300 -5.56 -7.00 -11.49
N GLN A 301 -4.78 -5.91 -11.51
CA GLN A 301 -4.80 -4.94 -12.61
C GLN A 301 -3.51 -5.05 -13.44
N VAL A 302 -3.62 -4.76 -14.73
CA VAL A 302 -2.48 -4.53 -15.62
C VAL A 302 -1.98 -3.10 -15.45
N SER A 303 -0.67 -2.88 -15.54
CA SER A 303 -0.06 -1.55 -15.31
C SER A 303 -0.57 -0.52 -16.33
N SER A 304 -0.79 -0.96 -17.57
CA SER A 304 -1.33 -0.19 -18.69
C SER A 304 -2.78 0.25 -18.54
N SER A 305 -3.53 -0.23 -17.53
CA SER A 305 -4.86 0.31 -17.24
C SER A 305 -4.79 1.77 -16.74
N ARG A 306 -3.62 2.18 -16.22
CA ARG A 306 -3.37 3.54 -15.74
C ARG A 306 -2.99 4.46 -16.91
N ILE A 307 -3.69 5.60 -17.00
CA ILE A 307 -3.53 6.59 -18.07
C ILE A 307 -2.08 7.05 -18.21
N TRP A 308 -1.38 7.21 -17.09
CA TRP A 308 -0.01 7.72 -17.06
C TRP A 308 1.07 6.66 -17.33
N VAL A 309 0.72 5.37 -17.50
CA VAL A 309 1.70 4.28 -17.71
C VAL A 309 1.85 3.93 -19.19
N ALA A 310 0.75 3.87 -19.94
CA ALA A 310 0.77 3.40 -21.32
C ALA A 310 1.71 4.23 -22.20
N LYS A 311 1.57 5.56 -22.20
CA LYS A 311 2.42 6.46 -22.98
C LYS A 311 3.93 6.27 -22.73
N PRO A 312 4.46 6.45 -21.50
CA PRO A 312 5.90 6.33 -21.27
C PRO A 312 6.43 4.91 -21.55
N MET A 313 5.65 3.87 -21.27
CA MET A 313 6.04 2.49 -21.59
C MET A 313 6.20 2.27 -23.10
N PHE A 314 5.27 2.77 -23.90
CA PHE A 314 5.36 2.69 -25.36
C PHE A 314 6.49 3.55 -25.93
N GLN A 315 6.70 4.76 -25.40
CA GLN A 315 7.85 5.59 -25.79
C GLN A 315 9.18 4.87 -25.51
N GLN A 316 9.30 4.22 -24.36
CA GLN A 316 10.49 3.43 -24.01
C GLN A 316 10.70 2.26 -24.98
N LEU A 317 9.65 1.49 -25.27
CA LEU A 317 9.76 0.33 -26.18
C LEU A 317 10.09 0.73 -27.63
N LEU A 318 9.51 1.83 -28.12
CA LEU A 318 9.84 2.36 -29.44
C LEU A 318 11.28 2.87 -29.51
N ALA A 319 11.75 3.51 -28.43
CA ALA A 319 13.12 3.98 -28.30
C ALA A 319 14.12 2.81 -28.31
N GLU A 320 13.83 1.74 -27.56
CA GLU A 320 14.60 0.50 -27.56
C GLU A 320 14.65 -0.13 -28.96
N ARG A 321 13.53 -0.17 -29.69
CA ARG A 321 13.49 -0.73 -31.05
C ARG A 321 14.34 0.06 -32.05
N LYS A 322 14.43 1.38 -31.89
CA LYS A 322 15.20 2.26 -32.78
C LYS A 322 16.63 2.50 -32.33
N ASN A 323 17.04 1.98 -31.17
CA ASN A 323 18.29 2.36 -30.49
C ASN A 323 18.42 3.88 -30.30
N GLU A 324 17.31 4.56 -30.00
CA GLU A 324 17.23 5.99 -29.78
C GLU A 324 16.85 6.30 -28.32
N THR A 325 16.94 7.57 -27.91
CA THR A 325 16.38 8.02 -26.62
C THR A 325 14.89 8.34 -26.77
N PRO A 326 14.03 8.07 -25.76
CA PRO A 326 12.59 8.34 -25.84
C PRO A 326 12.22 9.79 -26.20
N LEU A 327 13.08 10.75 -25.85
CA LEU A 327 12.91 12.18 -26.13
C LEU A 327 13.10 12.56 -27.61
N LYS A 328 13.72 11.70 -28.42
CA LYS A 328 13.99 11.94 -29.85
C LYS A 328 12.90 11.36 -30.77
N LEU A 329 11.90 10.67 -30.21
CA LEU A 329 10.84 10.05 -30.98
C LEU A 329 9.84 11.09 -31.51
N ASN A 330 9.74 11.20 -32.83
CA ASN A 330 8.78 12.07 -33.54
C ASN A 330 7.37 11.43 -33.66
N TYR A 331 6.89 10.75 -32.60
CA TYR A 331 5.55 10.15 -32.58
C TYR A 331 4.65 10.80 -31.54
N LYS A 332 3.44 11.19 -31.96
CA LYS A 332 2.40 11.63 -31.02
C LYS A 332 1.70 10.41 -30.46
N ILE A 333 2.01 10.08 -29.21
CA ILE A 333 1.36 8.98 -28.49
C ILE A 333 0.22 9.51 -27.62
N SER A 334 -0.99 9.02 -27.88
CA SER A 334 -2.20 9.33 -27.11
C SER A 334 -2.77 8.07 -26.46
N THR A 335 -3.44 8.23 -25.33
CA THR A 335 -4.09 7.13 -24.60
C THR A 335 -5.56 7.48 -24.39
N ILE A 336 -6.46 6.58 -24.76
CA ILE A 336 -7.91 6.78 -24.70
C ILE A 336 -8.60 5.66 -23.91
N ASN A 337 -9.74 5.99 -23.31
CA ASN A 337 -10.50 5.11 -22.42
C ASN A 337 -11.57 4.27 -23.15
N GLU A 338 -12.00 4.72 -24.32
CA GLU A 338 -13.16 4.20 -25.06
C GLU A 338 -12.78 3.83 -26.48
N GLU A 339 -13.65 3.07 -27.14
CA GLU A 339 -13.51 2.76 -28.56
C GLU A 339 -13.59 4.04 -29.39
N ILE A 340 -12.72 4.13 -30.40
CA ILE A 340 -12.76 5.26 -31.30
C ILE A 340 -13.94 5.05 -32.24
N ASN A 341 -15.03 5.80 -32.03
CA ASN A 341 -16.21 5.75 -32.90
C ASN A 341 -15.95 6.31 -34.32
N LYS A 342 -14.76 6.89 -34.57
CA LYS A 342 -14.34 7.38 -35.90
C LYS A 342 -12.90 6.98 -36.19
N PRO A 343 -12.56 6.42 -37.35
CA PRO A 343 -11.17 6.14 -37.69
C PRO A 343 -10.37 7.46 -37.67
N VAL A 344 -9.34 7.54 -36.82
CA VAL A 344 -8.37 8.63 -36.90
C VAL A 344 -7.52 8.34 -38.14
N LYS A 345 -7.74 9.10 -39.23
CA LYS A 345 -6.92 9.01 -40.45
C LYS A 345 -5.44 9.12 -40.05
N ASP A 346 -4.60 8.28 -40.67
CA ASP A 346 -3.14 8.28 -40.52
C ASP A 346 -2.57 7.92 -39.12
N SER A 347 -3.39 7.31 -38.26
CA SER A 347 -2.95 6.81 -36.95
C SER A 347 -2.74 5.29 -36.90
N ILE A 348 -1.84 4.85 -36.02
CA ILE A 348 -1.71 3.44 -35.62
C ILE A 348 -2.53 3.24 -34.36
N ILE A 349 -3.58 2.41 -34.45
CA ILE A 349 -4.41 2.08 -33.28
C ILE A 349 -3.89 0.78 -32.67
N ILE A 350 -3.52 0.85 -31.39
CA ILE A 350 -3.07 -0.30 -30.60
C ILE A 350 -4.11 -0.56 -29.53
N ASP A 351 -4.90 -1.62 -29.72
CA ASP A 351 -5.88 -2.04 -28.73
C ASP A 351 -5.26 -3.00 -27.72
N LEU A 352 -4.85 -2.46 -26.56
CA LEU A 352 -4.27 -3.26 -25.49
C LEU A 352 -5.24 -4.29 -24.93
N ARG A 353 -6.56 -4.10 -25.08
CA ARG A 353 -7.55 -5.09 -24.63
C ARG A 353 -7.39 -6.38 -25.42
N TYR A 354 -7.16 -6.27 -26.73
CA TYR A 354 -6.97 -7.41 -27.61
C TYR A 354 -5.60 -8.06 -27.39
N VAL A 355 -4.53 -7.24 -27.40
CA VAL A 355 -3.14 -7.70 -27.17
C VAL A 355 -3.04 -8.50 -25.87
N LEU A 356 -3.53 -7.93 -24.77
CA LEU A 356 -3.43 -8.57 -23.47
C LEU A 356 -4.37 -9.79 -23.38
N LYS A 357 -5.53 -9.78 -24.03
CA LYS A 357 -6.44 -10.93 -24.00
C LYS A 357 -5.81 -12.17 -24.65
N ASN A 358 -5.00 -11.99 -25.70
CA ASN A 358 -4.28 -13.10 -26.31
C ASN A 358 -3.09 -13.55 -25.45
N ALA A 359 -2.37 -12.63 -24.81
CA ALA A 359 -1.21 -12.97 -23.99
C ALA A 359 -1.54 -13.68 -22.66
N PHE A 360 -2.75 -13.45 -22.11
CA PHE A 360 -3.19 -14.07 -20.86
C PHE A 360 -4.05 -15.33 -21.03
N LYS A 361 -4.40 -15.71 -22.27
CA LYS A 361 -4.95 -17.04 -22.58
C LYS A 361 -3.85 -18.08 -22.42
#